data_AF-A0A2D6G7C3-F1
#
_entry.id   AF-A0A2D6G7C3-F1
#
_cell.length_a   1.000
_cell.length_b   1.000
_cell.length_c   1.000
_cell.angle_alpha   90.00
_cell.angle_beta   90.00
_cell.angle_gamma   90.00
#
_symmetry.space_group_name_H-M   'P 1'
#
loop_
_entity.id
_entity.type
_entity.pdbx_description
1 polymer ?
#
loop_
_entity_poly.entity_id
_entity_poly.type
_entity_poly.pdbx_seq_one_letter_code
_entity_poly.pdbx_strand_id
1 'polypeptide(L)'
;MSKVKGSRTERELMNLFFQTGEFLSLRAAGSGSTPLPCTDLVVGGRGRVLAIECKSGKGTRYIKKEQIEELLEFSKFFGAEPWLGTRFDNNEWLFLEIPDLKKSKTGNNFVINLKMAKEKGINFDELIGKYKQVKF
;
A
#
# COMPACT_ATOMS: atom_id res chain seq x y z
N MET A 1 -11.44 11.97 3.27
CA MET A 1 -11.56 11.26 1.98
C MET A 1 -12.94 10.61 1.97
N SER A 2 -13.74 10.75 0.91
CA SER A 2 -15.02 10.01 0.85
C SER A 2 -14.77 8.54 0.54
N LYS A 3 -15.59 7.62 1.10
CA LYS A 3 -15.48 6.17 0.82
C LYS A 3 -15.46 5.85 -0.68
N VAL A 4 -16.19 6.64 -1.48
CA VAL A 4 -16.25 6.51 -2.94
C VAL A 4 -14.90 6.76 -3.62
N LYS A 5 -14.13 7.77 -3.19
CA LYS A 5 -12.82 8.08 -3.77
C LYS A 5 -11.78 7.00 -3.43
N GLY A 6 -11.75 6.53 -2.18
CA GLY A 6 -10.87 5.42 -1.77
C GLY A 6 -11.16 4.15 -2.56
N SER A 7 -12.44 3.78 -2.68
CA SER A 7 -12.84 2.59 -3.42
C SER A 7 -12.56 2.66 -4.93
N ARG A 8 -12.49 3.87 -5.52
CA ARG A 8 -12.04 4.05 -6.91
C ARG A 8 -10.53 3.83 -7.04
N THR A 9 -9.75 4.39 -6.11
CA THR A 9 -8.29 4.19 -6.06
C THR A 9 -7.94 2.71 -5.88
N GLU A 10 -8.58 2.00 -4.95
CA GLU A 10 -8.35 0.57 -4.75
C GLU A 10 -8.60 -0.22 -6.04
N ARG A 11 -9.70 0.07 -6.75
CA ARG A 11 -10.01 -0.56 -8.04
C ARG A 11 -9.03 -0.21 -9.15
N GLU A 12 -8.50 1.01 -9.17
CA GLU A 12 -7.42 1.38 -10.09
C GLU A 12 -6.22 0.45 -9.91
N LEU A 13 -5.77 0.23 -8.68
CA LEU A 13 -4.65 -0.66 -8.38
C LEU A 13 -4.98 -2.13 -8.70
N MET A 14 -6.19 -2.59 -8.38
CA MET A 14 -6.64 -3.94 -8.75
C MET A 14 -6.57 -4.17 -10.26
N ASN A 15 -7.00 -3.17 -11.05
CA ASN A 15 -6.92 -3.23 -12.51
C ASN A 15 -5.48 -3.24 -13.01
N LEU A 16 -4.57 -2.47 -12.39
CA LEU A 16 -3.14 -2.52 -12.74
C LEU A 16 -2.57 -3.93 -12.56
N PHE A 17 -2.87 -4.60 -11.44
CA PHE A 17 -2.48 -6.00 -11.23
C PHE A 17 -3.11 -6.94 -12.25
N PHE A 18 -4.41 -6.83 -12.50
CA PHE A 18 -5.10 -7.68 -13.48
C PHE A 18 -4.53 -7.53 -14.89
N GLN A 19 -4.20 -6.31 -15.31
CA GLN A 19 -3.63 -6.00 -16.62
C GLN A 19 -2.24 -6.61 -16.85
N THR A 20 -1.54 -7.03 -15.80
CA THR A 20 -0.27 -7.77 -15.95
C THR A 20 -0.48 -9.17 -16.54
N GLY A 21 -1.65 -9.78 -16.33
CA GLY A 21 -1.90 -11.19 -16.63
C GLY A 21 -1.22 -12.18 -15.67
N GLU A 22 -0.50 -11.69 -14.66
CA GLU A 22 0.32 -12.50 -13.76
C GLU A 22 -0.14 -12.46 -12.30
N PHE A 23 -1.00 -11.49 -11.95
CA PHE A 23 -1.49 -11.25 -10.60
C PHE A 23 -3.02 -11.11 -10.57
N LEU A 24 -3.62 -11.60 -9.49
CA LEU A 24 -5.02 -11.37 -9.14
C LEU A 24 -5.10 -10.69 -7.77
N SER A 25 -6.13 -9.89 -7.57
CA SER A 25 -6.32 -9.13 -6.34
C SER A 25 -7.73 -9.27 -5.79
N LEU A 26 -7.82 -9.25 -4.46
CA LEU A 26 -9.06 -9.21 -3.69
C LEU A 26 -9.04 -7.96 -2.82
N ARG A 27 -10.21 -7.34 -2.67
CA ARG A 27 -10.41 -6.18 -1.79
C ARG A 27 -11.10 -6.65 -0.53
N ALA A 28 -10.51 -6.35 0.63
CA ALA A 28 -11.07 -6.83 1.88
C ALA A 28 -12.40 -6.14 2.20
N ALA A 29 -13.39 -6.93 2.57
CA ALA A 29 -14.69 -6.41 2.97
C ALA A 29 -14.57 -5.75 4.35
N GLY A 30 -14.93 -4.47 4.44
CA GLY A 30 -14.95 -3.77 5.72
C GLY A 30 -13.56 -3.52 6.33
N SER A 31 -12.49 -3.43 5.54
CA SER A 31 -11.10 -3.22 6.02
C SER A 31 -10.95 -2.12 7.07
N GLY A 32 -11.70 -1.02 6.94
CA GLY A 32 -11.67 0.09 7.90
C GLY A 32 -12.69 0.03 9.05
N SER A 33 -13.42 -1.08 9.22
CA SER A 33 -14.47 -1.22 10.24
C SER A 33 -14.49 -2.57 10.95
N THR A 34 -13.71 -3.53 10.47
CA THR A 34 -13.57 -4.83 11.13
C THR A 34 -12.75 -4.68 12.42
N PRO A 35 -13.09 -5.43 13.49
CA PRO A 35 -12.27 -5.49 14.70
C PRO A 35 -11.04 -6.40 14.55
N LEU A 36 -10.95 -7.17 13.45
CA LEU A 36 -9.84 -8.07 13.17
C LEU A 36 -8.75 -7.36 12.35
N PRO A 37 -7.46 -7.72 12.51
CA PRO A 37 -6.38 -7.23 11.66
C PRO A 37 -6.72 -7.44 10.18
N CYS A 38 -6.55 -6.39 9.37
CA CYS A 38 -6.97 -6.38 7.99
C CYS A 38 -6.05 -5.50 7.12
N THR A 39 -6.17 -5.66 5.81
CA THR A 39 -5.49 -4.84 4.80
C THR A 39 -6.51 -4.44 3.74
N ASP A 40 -6.27 -3.38 2.97
CA ASP A 40 -7.21 -2.97 1.92
C ASP A 40 -7.25 -3.97 0.74
N LEU A 41 -6.08 -4.41 0.27
CA LEU A 41 -5.94 -5.37 -0.82
C LEU A 41 -5.06 -6.55 -0.44
N VAL A 42 -5.46 -7.74 -0.89
CA VAL A 42 -4.62 -8.93 -0.93
C VAL A 42 -4.37 -9.25 -2.41
N VAL A 43 -3.12 -9.43 -2.80
CA VAL A 43 -2.72 -9.69 -4.18
C VAL A 43 -1.89 -10.96 -4.22
N GLY A 44 -2.24 -11.89 -5.10
CA GLY A 44 -1.51 -13.13 -5.31
C GLY A 44 -1.08 -13.28 -6.76
N GLY A 45 0.16 -13.75 -6.98
CA GLY A 45 0.69 -13.99 -8.31
C GLY A 45 2.18 -14.27 -8.30
N ARG A 46 2.67 -15.04 -9.27
CA ARG A 46 4.10 -15.38 -9.43
C ARG A 46 4.77 -15.94 -8.15
N GLY A 47 4.04 -16.71 -7.36
CA GLY A 47 4.52 -17.28 -6.09
C GLY A 47 4.64 -16.27 -4.93
N ARG A 48 4.15 -15.04 -5.10
CA ARG A 48 4.13 -13.98 -4.09
C ARG A 48 2.71 -13.69 -3.64
N VAL A 49 2.59 -13.27 -2.38
CA VAL A 49 1.35 -12.79 -1.77
C VAL A 49 1.65 -11.43 -1.14
N LEU A 50 0.92 -10.40 -1.53
CA LEU A 50 1.09 -9.03 -1.06
C LEU A 50 -0.13 -8.61 -0.24
N ALA A 51 0.09 -8.00 0.91
CA ALA A 51 -0.93 -7.27 1.66
C ALA A 51 -0.65 -5.78 1.50
N ILE A 52 -1.59 -5.04 0.91
CA ILE A 52 -1.40 -3.63 0.56
C ILE A 52 -2.42 -2.76 1.28
N GLU A 53 -1.94 -1.89 2.15
CA GLU A 53 -2.71 -0.79 2.74
C GLU A 53 -2.62 0.43 1.81
N CYS A 54 -3.76 1.00 1.42
CA CYS A 54 -3.83 2.02 0.36
C CYS A 54 -4.06 3.43 0.92
N LYS A 55 -3.25 4.41 0.49
CA LYS A 55 -3.48 5.84 0.79
C LYS A 55 -3.40 6.70 -0.48
N SER A 56 -4.50 7.35 -0.86
CA SER A 56 -4.54 8.25 -2.03
C SER A 56 -4.98 9.70 -1.78
N GLY A 57 -4.42 10.67 -2.48
CA GLY A 57 -4.88 12.05 -2.45
C GLY A 57 -3.79 13.10 -2.59
N LYS A 58 -4.16 14.35 -2.32
CA LYS A 58 -3.26 15.51 -2.43
C LYS A 58 -2.37 15.68 -1.20
N GLY A 59 -1.11 16.05 -1.45
CA GLY A 59 -0.18 16.48 -0.40
C GLY A 59 0.18 15.38 0.61
N THR A 60 0.57 15.79 1.82
CA THR A 60 1.00 14.87 2.88
C THR A 60 -0.14 14.00 3.37
N ARG A 61 0.16 12.70 3.52
CA ARG A 61 -0.73 11.68 4.06
C ARG A 61 -0.24 11.21 5.41
N TYR A 62 -1.20 10.79 6.22
CA TYR A 62 -0.97 10.22 7.52
C TYR A 62 -1.58 8.83 7.54
N ILE A 63 -0.86 7.90 8.15
CA ILE A 63 -1.36 6.57 8.49
C ILE A 63 -1.21 6.41 10.00
N LYS A 64 -2.27 5.92 10.64
CA LYS A 64 -2.24 5.68 12.08
C LYS A 64 -1.28 4.56 12.42
N LYS A 65 -0.68 4.61 13.61
CA LYS A 65 0.21 3.54 14.10
C LYS A 65 -0.52 2.20 14.12
N GLU A 66 -1.78 2.21 14.54
CA GLU A 66 -2.60 1.00 14.66
C GLU A 66 -2.84 0.33 13.30
N GLN A 67 -3.05 1.12 12.22
CA GLN A 67 -3.20 0.55 10.87
C GLN A 67 -1.92 -0.14 10.37
N ILE A 68 -0.75 0.37 10.76
CA ILE A 68 0.53 -0.28 10.44
C ILE A 68 0.67 -1.58 11.22
N GLU A 69 0.28 -1.58 12.50
CA GLU A 69 0.31 -2.77 13.34
C GLU A 69 -0.66 -3.85 12.83
N GLU A 70 -1.88 -3.47 12.44
CA GLU A 70 -2.87 -4.34 11.80
C GLU A 70 -2.36 -4.94 10.48
N LEU A 71 -1.72 -4.13 9.62
CA LEU A 71 -1.12 -4.62 8.37
C LEU A 71 -0.02 -5.64 8.65
N LEU A 72 0.89 -5.36 9.58
CA LEU A 72 1.98 -6.26 9.93
C LEU A 72 1.47 -7.56 10.55
N GLU A 73 0.46 -7.49 11.41
CA GLU A 73 -0.16 -8.66 12.03
C GLU A 73 -0.91 -9.51 11.00
N PHE A 74 -1.73 -8.88 10.14
CA PHE A 74 -2.39 -9.54 9.03
C PHE A 74 -1.37 -10.24 8.13
N SER A 75 -0.33 -9.53 7.69
CA SER A 75 0.75 -10.06 6.85
C SER A 75 1.44 -11.28 7.47
N LYS A 76 1.75 -11.22 8.76
CA LYS A 76 2.40 -12.31 9.49
C LYS A 76 1.56 -13.57 9.48
N PHE A 77 0.27 -13.47 9.78
CA PHE A 77 -0.61 -14.64 9.86
C PHE A 77 -1.05 -15.16 8.49
N PHE A 78 -1.23 -14.26 7.52
CA PHE A 78 -1.63 -14.63 6.16
C PHE A 78 -0.46 -15.17 5.33
N GLY A 79 0.79 -14.87 5.70
CA GLY A 79 1.98 -15.20 4.90
C GLY A 79 2.14 -14.25 3.71
N ALA A 80 1.89 -12.96 3.91
CA ALA A 80 1.93 -11.93 2.87
C ALA A 80 2.98 -10.85 3.15
N GLU A 81 3.59 -10.33 2.09
CA GLU A 81 4.50 -9.18 2.15
C GLU A 81 3.72 -7.89 2.43
N PRO A 82 4.03 -7.15 3.53
CA PRO A 82 3.33 -5.92 3.86
C PRO A 82 3.84 -4.74 3.03
N TRP A 83 2.92 -4.03 2.38
CA TRP A 83 3.23 -2.85 1.57
C TRP A 83 2.29 -1.69 1.88
N LEU A 84 2.84 -0.48 1.97
CA LEU A 84 2.04 0.74 1.93
C LEU A 84 1.99 1.28 0.50
N GLY A 85 0.84 1.13 -0.16
CA GLY A 85 0.59 1.67 -1.49
C GLY A 85 0.10 3.11 -1.43
N THR A 86 0.82 4.04 -2.06
CA THR A 86 0.44 5.46 -2.10
C THR A 86 0.17 5.94 -3.52
N ARG A 87 -0.95 6.65 -3.68
CA ARG A 87 -1.38 7.23 -4.95
C ARG A 87 -1.63 8.72 -4.81
N PHE A 88 -0.59 9.52 -5.04
CA PHE A 88 -0.72 10.97 -5.06
C PHE A 88 -1.35 11.43 -6.37
N ASP A 89 -2.16 12.50 -6.31
CA ASP A 89 -2.79 13.08 -7.49
C ASP A 89 -1.76 13.35 -8.60
N ASN A 90 -2.08 12.96 -9.84
CA ASN A 90 -1.22 13.11 -11.03
C ASN A 90 0.16 12.42 -10.95
N ASN A 91 0.38 11.49 -10.03
CA ASN A 91 1.61 10.71 -9.92
C ASN A 91 1.30 9.21 -10.00
N GLU A 92 2.31 8.40 -10.33
CA GLU A 92 2.17 6.94 -10.31
C GLU A 92 1.95 6.38 -8.89
N TRP A 93 1.66 5.09 -8.83
CA TRP A 93 1.66 4.35 -7.56
C TRP A 93 3.08 4.17 -7.06
N LEU A 94 3.29 4.49 -5.80
CA LEU A 94 4.56 4.30 -5.09
C LEU A 94 4.31 3.42 -3.87
N PHE A 95 5.14 2.40 -3.71
CA PHE A 95 5.03 1.39 -2.67
C PHE A 95 6.19 1.54 -1.70
N LEU A 96 5.87 1.63 -0.41
CA LEU A 96 6.84 1.82 0.66
C LEU A 96 6.86 0.59 1.55
N GLU A 97 8.07 0.18 1.94
CA GLU A 97 8.26 -0.76 3.02
C GLU A 97 7.97 -0.07 4.37
N ILE A 98 7.49 -0.85 5.34
CA ILE A 98 7.11 -0.32 6.65
C ILE A 98 8.29 0.30 7.43
N PRO A 99 9.51 -0.28 7.41
CA PRO A 99 10.67 0.33 8.07
C PRO A 99 11.06 1.71 7.53
N ASP A 100 10.65 2.05 6.31
CA ASP A 100 10.99 3.32 5.69
C ASP A 100 10.15 4.50 6.18
N LEU A 101 9.03 4.22 6.87
CA LEU A 101 8.06 5.21 7.30
C LEU A 101 8.59 6.11 8.43
N LYS A 102 8.33 7.43 8.32
CA LYS A 102 8.72 8.41 9.33
C LYS A 102 7.57 8.67 10.28
N LYS A 103 7.80 8.56 11.59
CA LYS A 103 6.81 8.91 12.62
C LYS A 103 6.53 10.42 12.61
N SER A 104 5.29 10.81 12.92
CA SER A 104 4.91 12.20 13.18
C SER A 104 5.57 12.70 14.47
N LYS A 105 5.57 14.02 14.67
CA LYS A 105 6.09 14.64 15.91
C LYS A 105 5.44 14.07 17.18
N THR A 106 4.17 13.68 17.09
CA THR A 106 3.40 13.09 18.19
C THR A 106 3.59 11.58 18.35
N GLY A 107 4.23 10.89 17.40
CA GLY A 107 4.44 9.43 17.43
C GLY A 107 3.23 8.56 17.09
N ASN A 108 2.02 9.10 17.10
CA ASN A 108 0.76 8.35 16.88
C ASN A 108 0.48 8.03 15.39
N ASN A 109 1.18 8.68 14.46
CA ASN A 109 1.00 8.46 13.04
C ASN A 109 2.36 8.33 12.35
N PHE A 110 2.37 7.75 11.16
CA PHE A 110 3.43 7.91 10.20
C PHE A 110 3.03 8.94 9.15
N VAL A 111 4.02 9.68 8.66
CA VAL A 111 3.87 10.77 7.69
C VAL A 111 4.46 10.32 6.36
N ILE A 112 3.65 10.38 5.31
CA ILE A 112 4.09 10.10 3.95
C ILE A 112 3.82 11.33 3.08
N ASN A 113 4.85 11.83 2.42
CA ASN A 113 4.71 12.85 1.38
C ASN A 113 5.33 12.35 0.06
N LEU A 114 5.01 13.03 -1.04
CA LEU A 114 5.45 12.61 -2.37
C LEU A 114 6.98 12.53 -2.48
N LYS A 115 7.71 13.48 -1.88
CA LYS A 115 9.18 13.49 -1.90
C LYS A 115 9.74 12.21 -1.27
N MET A 116 9.29 11.90 -0.05
CA MET A 116 9.68 10.68 0.66
C MET A 116 9.28 9.42 -0.11
N ALA A 117 8.06 9.38 -0.69
CA ALA A 117 7.60 8.24 -1.45
C ALA A 117 8.45 7.99 -2.70
N LYS A 118 8.91 9.05 -3.38
CA LYS A 118 9.83 8.94 -4.53
C LYS A 118 11.25 8.53 -4.12
N GLU A 119 11.76 9.04 -3.01
CA GLU A 119 13.10 8.73 -2.52
C GLU A 119 13.21 7.29 -2.03
N LYS A 120 12.25 6.85 -1.21
CA LYS A 120 12.31 5.57 -0.50
C LYS A 120 11.50 4.47 -1.16
N GLY A 121 10.36 4.80 -1.75
CA GLY A 121 9.49 3.81 -2.37
C GLY A 121 10.03 3.23 -3.67
N ILE A 122 9.30 2.24 -4.16
CA ILE A 122 9.45 1.61 -5.47
C ILE A 122 8.18 1.84 -6.29
N ASN A 123 8.29 1.82 -7.61
CA ASN A 123 7.11 1.93 -8.47
C ASN A 123 6.40 0.58 -8.65
N PHE A 124 5.31 0.55 -9.41
CA PHE A 124 4.51 -0.65 -9.63
C PHE A 124 5.27 -1.77 -10.34
N ASP A 125 6.07 -1.44 -11.36
CA ASP A 125 6.81 -2.45 -12.12
C ASP A 125 7.92 -3.10 -11.27
N GLU A 126 8.56 -2.33 -10.39
CA GLU A 126 9.49 -2.87 -9.40
C GLU A 126 8.79 -3.74 -8.37
N LEU A 127 7.62 -3.31 -7.88
CA LEU A 127 6.83 -4.09 -6.93
C LEU A 127 6.51 -5.47 -7.49
N ILE A 128 6.14 -5.60 -8.76
CA ILE A 128 5.84 -6.89 -9.40
C ILE A 128 7.08 -7.63 -9.92
N GLY A 129 8.27 -7.05 -9.78
CA GLY A 129 9.54 -7.69 -10.11
C GLY A 129 9.90 -7.69 -11.60
N LYS A 130 9.39 -6.74 -12.40
CA LYS A 130 9.82 -6.58 -13.81
C LYS A 130 11.26 -6.08 -13.92
N TYR A 131 11.68 -5.20 -13.01
CA TYR A 131 13.06 -4.73 -12.89
C TYR A 131 13.34 -4.30 -11.44
N LYS A 132 14.61 -4.03 -11.10
CA LYS A 132 15.01 -3.40 -9.83
C LYS A 132 15.74 -2.10 -10.15
N GLN A 133 15.33 -0.97 -9.55
CA GLN A 133 16.15 0.24 -9.63
C GLN A 133 17.46 0.04 -8.85
N VAL A 134 18.57 0.43 -9.46
CA VAL A 134 19.84 0.59 -8.75
C VAL A 134 19.85 2.02 -8.20
N LYS A 135 19.59 2.18 -6.90
CA LYS A 135 19.75 3.47 -6.22
C LYS A 135 21.24 3.67 -5.92
N PHE A 136 21.86 4.66 -6.54
CA PHE A 136 23.24 5.08 -6.31
C PHE A 136 23.34 6.03 -5.10
#